data_AF-A0A256WFC7-F1
#
_entry.id   AF-A0A256WFC7-F1
#
_cell.length_a   1.000
_cell.length_b   1.000
_cell.length_c   1.000
_cell.angle_alpha   90.00
_cell.angle_beta   90.00
_cell.angle_gamma   90.00
#
_symmetry.space_group_name_H-M   'P 1'
#
loop_
_entity.id
_entity.type
_entity.pdbx_description
1 polymer ?
#
loop_
_entity_poly.entity_id
_entity_poly.type
_entity_poly.pdbx_seq_one_letter_code
_entity_poly.pdbx_strand_id
1 'polypeptide(L)'
;MAKRRAKENIYLKEKEKLQKTLRFLDSEDFNNADLTQEELKSASHNYQELLDQTILITRISDRLQKKLDKTNDQLHDKNEELQNTIDDLVKAKVGRKATTIVFVFALLLFIISEAFLEPYIDSYANDLYLSLAIKAGIAMLIKPIEMIVETTMLKRARRKTMEKPKL
;
A
#
# COMPACT_ATOMS: atom_id res chain seq x y z
N MET A 1 -17.72 23.52 0.07
CA MET A 1 -18.92 24.11 0.71
C MET A 1 -20.19 24.11 -0.17
N ALA A 2 -20.12 24.04 -1.50
CA ALA A 2 -21.31 24.10 -2.38
C ALA A 2 -22.30 22.92 -2.25
N LYS A 3 -21.83 21.69 -1.99
CA LYS A 3 -22.70 20.49 -1.86
C LYS A 3 -23.67 20.52 -0.67
N ARG A 4 -23.36 21.26 0.40
CA ARG A 4 -24.24 21.38 1.59
C ARG A 4 -25.43 22.31 1.31
N ARG A 5 -25.18 23.46 0.67
CA ARG A 5 -26.22 24.44 0.30
C ARG A 5 -27.25 23.89 -0.70
N ALA A 6 -26.84 23.00 -1.60
CA ALA A 6 -27.75 22.37 -2.56
C ALA A 6 -28.73 21.38 -1.91
N LYS A 7 -28.27 20.58 -0.93
CA LYS A 7 -29.13 19.63 -0.19
C LYS A 7 -30.16 20.36 0.69
N GLU A 8 -29.75 21.46 1.29
CA GLU A 8 -30.59 22.30 2.14
C GLU A 8 -31.77 22.90 1.35
N ASN A 9 -31.54 23.25 0.09
CA ASN A 9 -32.55 23.81 -0.81
C ASN A 9 -33.61 22.79 -1.26
N ILE A 10 -33.21 21.54 -1.53
CA ILE A 10 -34.14 20.46 -1.91
C ILE A 10 -35.03 20.08 -0.73
N TYR A 11 -34.45 19.93 0.47
CA TYR A 11 -35.21 19.61 1.67
C TYR A 11 -36.27 20.68 1.98
N LEU A 12 -35.91 21.96 1.88
CA LEU A 12 -36.84 23.06 2.11
C LEU A 12 -37.99 23.07 1.09
N LYS A 13 -37.70 22.84 -0.20
CA LYS A 13 -38.72 22.73 -1.25
C LYS A 13 -39.69 21.58 -1.02
N GLU A 14 -39.20 20.39 -0.69
CA GLU A 14 -40.06 19.23 -0.43
C GLU A 14 -40.90 19.42 0.84
N LYS A 15 -40.34 20.07 1.87
CA LYS A 15 -41.09 20.44 3.07
C LYS A 15 -42.22 21.42 2.76
N GLU A 16 -41.97 22.40 1.88
CA GLU A 16 -42.96 23.39 1.45
C GLU A 16 -44.09 22.74 0.63
N LYS A 17 -43.75 21.82 -0.30
CA LYS A 17 -44.72 21.00 -1.03
C LYS A 17 -45.60 20.16 -0.09
N LEU A 18 -45.00 19.49 0.90
CA LEU A 18 -45.71 18.70 1.90
C LEU A 18 -46.64 19.58 2.76
N GLN A 19 -46.18 20.75 3.20
CA GLN A 19 -46.99 21.70 3.94
C GLN A 19 -48.17 22.23 3.11
N LYS A 20 -47.99 22.41 1.79
CA LYS A 20 -49.07 22.80 0.89
C LYS A 20 -50.15 21.72 0.83
N THR A 21 -49.77 20.45 0.65
CA THR A 21 -50.71 19.32 0.61
C THR A 21 -51.43 19.13 1.95
N LEU A 22 -50.73 19.31 3.08
CA LEU A 22 -51.34 19.27 4.41
C LEU A 22 -52.35 20.40 4.64
N ARG A 23 -52.04 21.63 4.22
CA ARG A 23 -52.98 22.76 4.31
C ARG A 23 -54.22 22.58 3.44
N PHE A 24 -54.08 21.90 2.31
CA PHE A 24 -55.22 21.56 1.46
C PHE A 24 -56.15 20.55 2.14
N LEU A 25 -55.61 19.55 2.84
CA LEU A 25 -56.39 18.58 3.62
C LEU A 25 -57.17 19.23 4.78
N ASP A 26 -56.63 20.30 5.38
CA ASP A 26 -57.28 21.05 6.45
C ASP A 26 -58.28 22.11 5.95
N SER A 27 -58.44 22.28 4.63
CA SER A 27 -59.30 23.33 4.04
C SER A 27 -60.67 22.81 3.62
N GLU A 28 -61.70 23.66 3.64
CA GLU A 28 -63.07 23.30 3.18
C GLU A 28 -63.13 22.91 1.69
N ASP A 29 -62.12 23.31 0.91
CA ASP A 29 -61.93 22.96 -0.50
C ASP A 29 -61.72 21.46 -0.74
N PHE A 30 -61.40 20.68 0.30
CA PHE A 30 -61.27 19.23 0.24
C PHE A 30 -62.58 18.53 -0.20
N ASN A 31 -63.73 19.15 0.06
CA ASN A 31 -65.04 18.62 -0.34
C ASN A 31 -65.33 18.80 -1.84
N ASN A 32 -64.51 19.58 -2.57
CA ASN A 32 -64.63 19.75 -4.00
C ASN A 32 -63.85 18.64 -4.73
N ALA A 33 -64.57 17.76 -5.42
CA ALA A 33 -64.00 16.60 -6.09
C ALA A 33 -62.92 16.96 -7.14
N ASP A 34 -63.08 18.07 -7.86
CA ASP A 34 -62.12 18.50 -8.89
C ASP A 34 -60.81 19.00 -8.26
N LEU A 35 -60.89 19.81 -7.19
CA LEU A 35 -59.72 20.31 -6.48
C LEU A 35 -58.94 19.18 -5.79
N THR A 36 -59.65 18.21 -5.22
CA THR A 36 -59.05 17.05 -4.56
C THR A 36 -58.35 16.14 -5.56
N GLN A 37 -58.90 15.96 -6.76
CA GLN A 37 -58.25 15.21 -7.83
C GLN A 37 -56.96 15.91 -8.32
N GLU A 38 -56.97 17.23 -8.42
CA GLU A 38 -55.82 18.02 -8.86
C GLU A 38 -54.66 17.98 -7.84
N GLU A 39 -54.94 18.18 -6.55
CA GLU A 39 -53.91 18.11 -5.50
C GLU A 39 -53.40 16.67 -5.30
N LEU A 40 -54.24 15.64 -5.48
CA LEU A 40 -53.78 14.25 -5.45
C LEU A 40 -52.84 13.93 -6.62
N LYS A 41 -53.14 14.45 -7.82
CA LYS A 41 -52.27 14.32 -9.00
C LYS A 41 -50.95 15.06 -8.80
N SER A 42 -50.98 16.25 -8.20
CA SER A 42 -49.79 17.02 -7.83
C SER A 42 -48.93 16.27 -6.80
N ALA A 43 -49.54 15.73 -5.74
CA ALA A 43 -48.84 14.94 -4.74
C ALA A 43 -48.20 13.68 -5.35
N SER A 44 -48.94 12.95 -6.19
CA SER A 44 -48.42 11.77 -6.90
C SER A 44 -47.23 12.13 -7.80
N HIS A 45 -47.29 13.25 -8.52
CA HIS A 45 -46.18 13.73 -9.33
C HIS A 45 -44.94 14.08 -8.48
N ASN A 46 -45.13 14.75 -7.34
CA ASN A 46 -44.03 15.07 -6.42
C ASN A 46 -43.37 13.81 -5.85
N TYR A 47 -44.15 12.79 -5.47
CA TYR A 47 -43.61 11.50 -5.03
C TYR A 47 -42.81 10.81 -6.13
N GLN A 48 -43.27 10.87 -7.38
CA GLN A 48 -42.55 10.33 -8.52
C GLN A 48 -41.19 11.03 -8.71
N GLU A 49 -41.14 12.36 -8.64
CA GLU A 49 -39.88 13.12 -8.72
C GLU A 49 -38.90 12.73 -7.60
N LEU A 50 -39.41 12.57 -6.37
CA LEU A 50 -38.58 12.23 -5.21
C LEU A 50 -38.04 10.79 -5.30
N LEU A 51 -38.84 9.88 -5.85
CA LEU A 51 -38.44 8.51 -6.13
C LEU A 51 -37.35 8.46 -7.21
N ASP A 52 -37.50 9.24 -8.29
CA ASP A 52 -36.49 9.34 -9.35
C ASP A 52 -35.17 9.93 -8.83
N GLN A 53 -35.22 10.95 -7.97
CA GLN A 53 -34.04 11.50 -7.29
C GLN A 53 -33.37 10.46 -6.39
N THR A 54 -34.16 9.68 -5.66
CA THR A 54 -33.64 8.62 -4.77
C THR A 54 -32.92 7.54 -5.58
N ILE A 55 -33.51 7.10 -6.70
CA ILE A 55 -32.89 6.14 -7.63
C ILE A 55 -31.55 6.68 -8.15
N LEU A 56 -31.50 7.95 -8.53
CA LEU A 56 -30.27 8.59 -9.01
C LEU A 56 -29.18 8.59 -7.93
N ILE A 57 -29.53 8.94 -6.69
CA ILE A 57 -28.60 8.96 -5.55
C ILE A 57 -28.05 7.55 -5.30
N THR A 58 -28.90 6.53 -5.31
CA THR A 58 -28.48 5.13 -5.14
C THR A 58 -27.51 4.72 -6.23
N ARG A 59 -27.83 4.98 -7.51
CA ARG A 59 -26.92 4.68 -8.64
C ARG A 59 -25.58 5.42 -8.53
N ILE A 60 -25.58 6.66 -8.07
CA ILE A 60 -24.35 7.43 -7.85
C ILE A 60 -23.55 6.82 -6.70
N SER A 61 -24.21 6.42 -5.61
CA SER A 61 -23.58 5.76 -4.46
C SER A 61 -22.90 4.46 -4.90
N ASP A 62 -23.60 3.61 -5.64
CA ASP A 62 -23.04 2.35 -6.16
C ASP A 62 -21.83 2.59 -7.05
N ARG A 63 -21.90 3.61 -7.92
CA ARG A 63 -20.76 4.01 -8.77
C ARG A 63 -19.58 4.53 -7.96
N LEU A 64 -19.85 5.26 -6.86
CA LEU A 64 -18.80 5.79 -6.00
C LEU A 64 -18.11 4.69 -5.22
N GLN A 65 -18.90 3.75 -4.67
CA GLN A 65 -18.38 2.55 -3.99
C GLN A 65 -17.52 1.74 -4.94
N LYS A 66 -18.00 1.40 -6.14
CA LYS A 66 -17.19 0.70 -7.16
C LYS A 66 -15.88 1.42 -7.52
N LYS A 67 -15.90 2.76 -7.58
CA LYS A 67 -14.68 3.53 -7.84
C LYS A 67 -13.73 3.50 -6.65
N LEU A 68 -14.26 3.60 -5.44
CA LEU A 68 -13.49 3.55 -4.20
C LEU A 68 -12.82 2.19 -4.05
N ASP A 69 -13.58 1.11 -4.25
CA ASP A 69 -13.06 -0.26 -4.22
C ASP A 69 -11.97 -0.44 -5.27
N LYS A 70 -12.22 -0.04 -6.52
CA LYS A 70 -11.22 -0.10 -7.59
C LYS A 70 -9.96 0.70 -7.28
N THR A 71 -10.08 1.91 -6.73
CA THR A 71 -8.92 2.72 -6.35
C THR A 71 -8.18 2.12 -5.16
N ASN A 72 -8.90 1.52 -4.21
CA ASN A 72 -8.30 0.83 -3.07
C ASN A 72 -7.50 -0.40 -3.53
N ASP A 73 -8.05 -1.21 -4.44
CA ASP A 73 -7.36 -2.35 -5.04
C ASP A 73 -6.11 -1.89 -5.79
N GLN A 74 -6.22 -0.85 -6.62
CA GLN A 74 -5.07 -0.28 -7.33
C GLN A 74 -3.99 0.26 -6.39
N LEU A 75 -4.38 0.87 -5.27
CA LEU A 75 -3.44 1.32 -4.25
C LEU A 75 -2.77 0.15 -3.53
N HIS A 76 -3.52 -0.92 -3.28
CA HIS A 76 -2.98 -2.14 -2.69
C HIS A 76 -1.94 -2.77 -3.60
N ASP A 77 -2.28 -2.98 -4.87
CA ASP A 77 -1.36 -3.52 -5.89
C ASP A 77 -0.10 -2.65 -6.02
N LYS A 78 -0.27 -1.32 -6.04
CA LYS A 78 0.87 -0.39 -6.13
C LYS A 78 1.74 -0.40 -4.88
N ASN A 79 1.15 -0.55 -3.70
CA ASN A 79 1.92 -0.69 -2.46
C ASN A 79 2.73 -1.99 -2.45
N GLU A 80 2.15 -3.09 -2.93
CA GLU A 80 2.86 -4.37 -3.06
C GLU A 80 4.03 -4.27 -4.06
N GLU A 81 3.78 -3.68 -5.24
CA GLU A 81 4.81 -3.44 -6.27
C GLU A 81 5.97 -2.59 -5.73
N LEU A 82 5.65 -1.51 -5.00
CA LEU A 82 6.65 -0.66 -4.37
C LEU A 82 7.44 -1.41 -3.30
N GLN A 83 6.78 -2.23 -2.48
CA GLN A 83 7.44 -3.02 -1.45
C GLN A 83 8.42 -4.04 -2.06
N ASN A 84 8.00 -4.73 -3.14
CA ASN A 84 8.87 -5.64 -3.89
C ASN A 84 10.07 -4.92 -4.50
N THR A 85 9.84 -3.76 -5.12
CA THR A 85 10.91 -2.94 -5.71
C THR A 85 11.91 -2.45 -4.65
N ILE A 86 11.41 -2.02 -3.48
CA ILE A 86 12.26 -1.63 -2.35
C ILE A 86 13.10 -2.82 -1.89
N ASP A 87 12.51 -4.01 -1.76
CA ASP A 87 13.22 -5.21 -1.35
C ASP A 87 14.31 -5.60 -2.34
N ASP A 88 14.05 -5.51 -3.64
CA ASP A 88 15.03 -5.78 -4.70
C ASP A 88 16.18 -4.77 -4.69
N LEU A 89 15.86 -3.48 -4.55
CA LEU A 89 16.87 -2.41 -4.45
C LEU A 89 17.73 -2.56 -3.19
N VAL A 90 17.12 -2.90 -2.05
CA VAL A 90 17.84 -3.18 -0.80
C VAL A 90 18.73 -4.40 -0.98
N LYS A 91 18.23 -5.47 -1.59
CA LYS A 91 19.00 -6.69 -1.85
C LYS A 91 20.21 -6.40 -2.74
N ALA A 92 20.02 -5.71 -3.85
CA ALA A 92 21.10 -5.35 -4.77
C ALA A 92 22.15 -4.42 -4.11
N LYS A 93 21.70 -3.42 -3.35
CA LYS A 93 22.60 -2.43 -2.71
C LYS A 93 23.39 -3.04 -1.55
N VAL A 94 22.75 -3.86 -0.73
CA VAL A 94 23.39 -4.53 0.41
C VAL A 94 24.29 -5.65 -0.07
N GLY A 95 23.88 -6.44 -1.06
CA GLY A 95 24.72 -7.48 -1.67
C GLY A 95 26.04 -6.91 -2.16
N ARG A 96 26.02 -5.82 -2.95
CA ARG A 96 27.25 -5.14 -3.41
C ARG A 96 28.15 -4.69 -2.26
N LYS A 97 27.58 -4.08 -1.21
CA LYS A 97 28.37 -3.64 -0.04
C LYS A 97 28.95 -4.81 0.76
N ALA A 98 28.17 -5.88 0.93
CA ALA A 98 28.59 -7.07 1.65
C ALA A 98 29.76 -7.75 0.92
N THR A 99 29.67 -7.95 -0.40
CA THR A 99 30.75 -8.52 -1.20
C THR A 99 32.03 -7.69 -1.10
N THR A 100 31.95 -6.35 -1.15
CA THR A 100 33.14 -5.50 -0.97
C THR A 100 33.78 -5.70 0.41
N ILE A 101 32.98 -5.75 1.49
CA ILE A 101 33.50 -5.96 2.85
C ILE A 101 34.15 -7.34 2.95
N VAL A 102 33.48 -8.38 2.47
CA VAL A 102 34.00 -9.77 2.48
C VAL A 102 35.29 -9.86 1.68
N PHE A 103 35.37 -9.19 0.52
CA PHE A 103 36.58 -9.15 -0.29
C PHE A 103 37.76 -8.49 0.44
N VAL A 104 37.53 -7.36 1.11
CA VAL A 104 38.56 -6.69 1.92
C VAL A 104 39.03 -7.59 3.06
N PHE A 105 38.11 -8.25 3.76
CA PHE A 105 38.46 -9.21 4.82
C PHE A 105 39.22 -10.42 4.28
N ALA A 106 38.84 -10.96 3.12
CA ALA A 106 39.54 -12.04 2.45
C ALA A 106 40.98 -11.64 2.11
N LEU A 107 41.18 -10.43 1.61
CA LEU A 107 42.49 -9.90 1.26
C LEU A 107 43.37 -9.70 2.51
N LEU A 108 42.80 -9.17 3.60
CA LEU A 108 43.50 -9.06 4.88
C LEU A 108 43.88 -10.42 5.47
N LEU A 109 42.94 -11.38 5.47
CA LEU A 109 43.20 -12.74 5.94
C LEU A 109 44.27 -13.44 5.10
N PHE A 110 44.29 -13.21 3.79
CA PHE A 110 45.32 -13.74 2.90
C PHE A 110 46.70 -13.21 3.27
N ILE A 111 46.84 -11.89 3.49
CA ILE A 111 48.12 -11.29 3.90
C ILE A 111 48.59 -11.83 5.26
N ILE A 112 47.68 -11.94 6.23
CA ILE A 112 48.01 -12.50 7.56
C ILE A 112 48.42 -13.97 7.42
N SER A 113 47.73 -14.73 6.57
CA SER A 113 48.07 -16.12 6.31
C SER A 113 49.46 -16.27 5.67
N GLU A 114 49.81 -15.42 4.70
CA GLU A 114 51.12 -15.40 4.05
C GLU A 114 52.21 -15.02 5.07
N ALA A 115 52.00 -13.96 5.86
CA ALA A 115 53.03 -13.44 6.76
C ALA A 115 53.27 -14.27 8.03
N PHE A 116 52.24 -14.97 8.55
CA PHE A 116 52.33 -15.70 9.81
C PHE A 116 52.21 -17.22 9.66
N LEU A 117 51.35 -17.70 8.76
CA LEU A 117 51.07 -19.13 8.64
C LEU A 117 52.14 -19.86 7.83
N GLU A 118 52.59 -19.28 6.71
CA GLU A 118 53.64 -19.87 5.88
C GLU A 118 54.97 -20.11 6.61
N PRO A 119 55.57 -19.12 7.32
CA PRO A 119 56.83 -19.39 8.03
C PRO A 119 56.68 -20.46 9.11
N TYR A 120 55.49 -20.61 9.70
CA TYR A 120 55.21 -21.68 10.66
C TYR A 120 55.11 -23.05 9.96
N ILE A 121 54.42 -23.13 8.82
CA ILE A 121 54.26 -24.38 8.07
C ILE A 121 55.61 -24.83 7.47
N ASP A 122 56.36 -23.92 6.86
CA ASP A 122 57.67 -24.21 6.23
C ASP A 122 58.70 -24.72 7.27
N SER A 123 58.57 -24.31 8.53
CA SER A 123 59.43 -24.80 9.62
C SER A 123 59.16 -26.26 10.02
N TYR A 124 57.97 -26.80 9.73
CA TYR A 124 57.56 -28.16 10.14
C TYR A 124 57.34 -29.12 8.97
N ALA A 125 56.95 -28.62 7.79
CA ALA A 125 56.64 -29.42 6.61
C ALA A 125 57.15 -28.70 5.35
N ASN A 126 58.21 -29.22 4.75
CA ASN A 126 58.75 -28.79 3.45
C ASN A 126 57.86 -29.23 2.26
N ASP A 127 56.54 -29.25 2.45
CA ASP A 127 55.61 -29.85 1.50
C ASP A 127 54.69 -28.79 0.90
N LEU A 128 55.03 -28.37 -0.33
CA LEU A 128 54.31 -27.37 -1.11
C LEU A 128 52.84 -27.74 -1.33
N TYR A 129 52.50 -29.03 -1.29
CA TYR A 129 51.12 -29.49 -1.39
C TYR A 129 50.29 -29.17 -0.15
N LEU A 130 50.89 -29.17 1.05
CA LEU A 130 50.20 -28.88 2.30
C LEU A 130 49.86 -27.39 2.42
N SER A 131 50.79 -26.51 2.04
CA SER A 131 50.54 -25.06 2.01
C SER A 131 49.46 -24.69 1.00
N LEU A 132 49.45 -25.32 -0.18
CA LEU A 132 48.40 -25.15 -1.19
C LEU A 132 47.04 -25.65 -0.68
N ALA A 133 46.98 -26.80 -0.03
CA ALA A 133 45.74 -27.38 0.51
C ALA A 133 45.11 -26.49 1.60
N ILE A 134 45.93 -25.89 2.46
CA ILE A 134 45.47 -24.97 3.51
C ILE A 134 44.92 -23.68 2.88
N LYS A 135 45.61 -23.09 1.89
CA LYS A 135 45.10 -21.91 1.16
C LYS A 135 43.77 -22.20 0.45
N ALA A 136 43.64 -23.37 -0.17
CA ALA A 136 42.39 -23.81 -0.80
C ALA A 136 41.26 -24.01 0.23
N GLY A 137 41.58 -24.59 1.39
CA GLY A 137 40.63 -24.77 2.50
C GLY A 137 40.11 -23.45 3.05
N ILE A 138 41.00 -22.46 3.25
CA ILE A 138 40.62 -21.12 3.69
C ILE A 138 39.75 -20.43 2.63
N ALA A 139 40.12 -20.51 1.34
CA ALA A 139 39.34 -19.93 0.26
C ALA A 139 37.92 -20.51 0.17
N MET A 140 37.78 -21.82 0.38
CA MET A 140 36.47 -22.49 0.42
C MET A 140 35.59 -22.01 1.59
N LEU A 141 36.21 -21.68 2.73
CA LEU A 141 35.51 -21.18 3.93
C LEU A 141 35.05 -19.71 3.82
N ILE A 142 35.52 -18.94 2.85
CA ILE A 142 35.07 -17.55 2.64
C ILE A 142 33.62 -17.51 2.16
N LYS A 143 33.21 -18.46 1.31
CA LYS A 143 31.86 -18.56 0.74
C LYS A 143 30.73 -18.62 1.80
N PRO A 144 30.79 -19.50 2.81
CA PRO A 144 29.76 -19.53 3.85
C PRO A 144 29.77 -18.26 4.71
N ILE A 145 30.94 -17.65 4.95
CA ILE A 145 31.04 -16.37 5.68
C ILE A 145 30.36 -15.25 4.89
N GLU A 146 30.56 -15.21 3.56
CA GLU A 146 29.90 -14.25 2.67
C GLU A 146 28.37 -14.32 2.81
N MET A 147 27.82 -15.54 2.78
CA MET A 147 26.38 -15.76 2.91
C MET A 147 25.82 -15.29 4.26
N ILE A 148 26.55 -15.50 5.35
CA ILE A 148 26.14 -15.05 6.70
C ILE A 148 26.20 -13.52 6.81
N VAL A 149 27.25 -12.89 6.29
CA VAL A 149 27.39 -11.42 6.30
C VAL A 149 26.29 -10.79 5.45
N GLU A 150 26.02 -11.32 4.26
CA GLU A 150 24.95 -10.83 3.39
C GLU A 150 23.58 -10.92 4.08
N THR A 151 23.23 -12.10 4.62
CA THR A 151 21.93 -12.31 5.28
C THR A 151 21.76 -11.44 6.54
N THR A 152 22.81 -11.24 7.33
CA THR A 152 22.74 -10.37 8.53
C THR A 152 22.64 -8.89 8.16
N MET A 153 23.37 -8.43 7.15
CA MET A 153 23.28 -7.06 6.65
C MET A 153 21.92 -6.79 6.00
N LEU A 154 21.37 -7.75 5.25
CA LEU A 154 20.02 -7.65 4.65
C LEU A 154 18.95 -7.52 5.73
N LYS A 155 18.98 -8.36 6.77
CA LYS A 155 18.06 -8.28 7.91
C LYS A 155 18.12 -6.91 8.60
N ARG A 156 19.32 -6.35 8.79
CA ARG A 156 19.51 -5.02 9.40
C ARG A 156 19.03 -3.88 8.49
N ALA A 157 19.29 -3.98 7.19
CA ALA A 157 18.87 -2.96 6.23
C ALA A 157 17.34 -2.92 6.07
N ARG A 158 16.69 -4.10 5.96
CA ARG A 158 15.23 -4.24 5.91
C ARG A 158 14.53 -3.63 7.12
N ARG A 159 15.06 -3.84 8.33
CA ARG A 159 14.52 -3.20 9.54
C ARG A 159 14.57 -1.67 9.45
N LYS A 160 15.68 -1.10 8.97
CA LYS A 160 15.82 0.36 8.81
C LYS A 160 14.91 0.95 7.73
N THR A 161 14.60 0.22 6.65
CA THR A 161 13.63 0.67 5.64
C THR A 161 12.19 0.53 6.12
N MET A 162 11.86 -0.54 6.87
CA MET A 162 10.51 -0.74 7.44
C MET A 162 10.21 0.15 8.66
N GLU A 163 11.21 0.72 9.33
CA GLU A 163 11.01 1.72 10.41
C GLU A 163 10.81 3.16 9.87
N LYS A 164 11.03 3.40 8.58
CA LYS A 164 10.84 4.71 7.92
C LYS A 164 9.54 4.93 7.12
N PRO A 165 8.38 4.29 7.36
CA PRO A 165 7.13 4.75 6.77
C PRO A 165 6.45 5.71 7.75
N LYS A 166 6.74 7.02 7.59
CA LYS A 166 5.90 8.15 8.03
C LYS A 166 6.63 9.47 7.71
N LEU A 167 6.36 10.00 6.52
CA LEU A 167 6.33 11.43 6.23
C LEU A 167 5.05 11.68 5.43
#